data_AF-A0A934SIG8-F1
#
_entry.id   AF-A0A934SIG8-F1
#
_cell.length_a   1.000
_cell.length_b   1.000
_cell.length_c   1.000
_cell.angle_alpha   90.00
_cell.angle_beta   90.00
_cell.angle_gamma   90.00
#
_symmetry.space_group_name_H-M   'P 1'
#
loop_
_entity.id
_entity.type
_entity.pdbx_description
1 polymer ?
#
loop_
_entity_poly.entity_id
_entity_poly.type
_entity_poly.pdbx_seq_one_letter_code
_entity_poly.pdbx_strand_id
1 'polypeptide(L)'
;MMTGIKWNPAWQLDPPAQIDINPDGTVTFEGPVGNVLLPKEYLDFLLISDGAALRDRGSWFLARFQNGLLVGEIEWLGGIDTVMGTTWNLYVYPDPEKNKVPDGFINVGFAPGQEDMDILLNVNRSSSDFGKVYAWINADDPWMIGDNTRGLGFVANSFNEFMNNLTDRKNL
;
A
#
# COMPACT_ATOMS: atom_id res chain seq x y z
N MET A 1 -15.89 17.35 -1.60
CA MET A 1 -15.16 17.01 -2.85
C MET A 1 -15.33 15.51 -3.05
N MET A 2 -15.88 15.08 -4.18
CA MET A 2 -16.08 13.65 -4.47
C MET A 2 -14.72 13.02 -4.73
N THR A 3 -14.46 11.87 -4.11
CA THR A 3 -13.27 11.07 -4.36
C THR A 3 -13.31 10.56 -5.79
N GLY A 4 -12.15 10.50 -6.45
CA GLY A 4 -12.03 10.02 -7.83
C GLY A 4 -12.19 8.49 -7.98
N ILE A 5 -12.53 7.79 -6.89
CA ILE A 5 -12.65 6.33 -6.83
C ILE A 5 -14.01 5.90 -7.37
N LYS A 6 -13.99 4.95 -8.31
CA LYS A 6 -15.15 4.21 -8.81
C LYS A 6 -15.42 3.04 -7.87
N TRP A 7 -16.19 3.31 -6.82
CA TRP A 7 -16.52 2.31 -5.81
C TRP A 7 -17.26 1.10 -6.41
N ASN A 8 -16.74 -0.09 -6.15
CA ASN A 8 -17.43 -1.34 -6.47
C ASN A 8 -18.37 -1.68 -5.30
N PRO A 9 -19.69 -1.82 -5.54
CA PRO A 9 -20.66 -2.11 -4.48
C PRO A 9 -20.49 -3.50 -3.84
N ALA A 10 -19.69 -4.39 -4.45
CA ALA A 10 -19.35 -5.67 -3.84
C ALA A 10 -18.34 -5.54 -2.70
N TRP A 11 -17.49 -4.50 -2.71
CA TRP A 11 -16.46 -4.31 -1.68
C TRP A 11 -17.06 -4.12 -0.29
N GLN A 12 -16.45 -4.76 0.70
CA GLN A 12 -16.84 -4.61 2.09
C GLN A 12 -15.99 -3.50 2.70
N LEU A 13 -16.60 -2.32 2.83
CA LEU A 13 -15.98 -1.13 3.36
C LEU A 13 -16.16 -1.06 4.87
N ASP A 14 -15.08 -0.74 5.57
CA ASP A 14 -15.13 -0.45 7.00
C ASP A 14 -15.69 0.97 7.25
N PRO A 15 -16.17 1.28 8.46
CA PRO A 15 -16.53 2.66 8.80
C PRO A 15 -15.37 3.64 8.55
N PRO A 16 -15.64 4.93 8.29
CA PRO A 16 -14.59 5.94 8.12
C PRO A 16 -13.58 5.98 9.27
N ALA A 17 -12.32 6.22 8.93
CA ALA A 17 -11.24 6.31 9.89
C ALA A 17 -11.38 7.55 10.79
N GLN A 18 -11.00 7.40 12.06
CA GLN A 18 -10.78 8.52 12.96
C GLN A 18 -9.29 8.84 12.98
N ILE A 19 -8.90 9.88 12.26
CA ILE A 19 -7.49 10.23 12.08
C ILE A 19 -7.22 11.59 12.71
N ASP A 20 -6.30 11.60 13.67
CA ASP A 20 -5.75 12.84 14.21
C ASP A 20 -4.65 13.35 13.27
N ILE A 21 -4.96 14.46 12.59
CA ILE A 21 -4.03 15.13 11.69
C ILE A 21 -3.31 16.24 12.47
N ASN A 22 -1.98 16.17 12.51
CA ASN A 22 -1.12 17.17 13.12
C ASN A 22 -1.26 18.55 12.45
N PRO A 23 -0.92 19.65 13.11
CA PRO A 23 -0.98 21.00 12.52
C PRO A 23 -0.19 21.18 11.22
N ASP A 24 0.83 20.34 10.99
CA ASP A 24 1.66 20.32 9.78
C ASP A 24 1.13 19.39 8.66
N GLY A 25 -0.06 18.82 8.86
CA GLY A 25 -0.74 17.92 7.94
C GLY A 25 -0.26 16.46 8.00
N THR A 26 0.64 16.10 8.92
CA THR A 26 1.06 14.69 9.10
C THR A 26 0.11 13.89 9.97
N VAL A 27 0.21 12.56 9.88
CA VAL A 27 -0.33 11.60 10.84
C VAL A 27 0.85 10.98 11.58
N THR A 28 0.78 10.91 12.90
CA THR A 28 1.83 10.31 13.74
C THR A 28 1.74 8.79 13.68
N PHE A 29 2.74 8.12 13.11
CA PHE A 29 2.91 6.68 13.23
C PHE A 29 3.83 6.39 14.41
N GLU A 30 3.60 5.27 15.09
CA GLU A 30 4.45 4.90 16.22
C GLU A 30 5.88 4.56 15.78
N GLY A 31 6.85 4.82 16.68
CA GLY A 31 8.25 4.41 16.59
C GLY A 31 9.02 4.90 15.37
N PRO A 32 9.79 4.05 14.67
CA PRO A 32 10.78 4.51 13.69
C PRO A 32 10.16 5.13 12.44
N VAL A 33 8.86 4.92 12.20
CA VAL A 33 8.14 5.50 11.06
C VAL A 33 7.92 7.01 11.26
N GLY A 34 7.59 7.43 12.49
CA GLY A 34 7.40 8.83 12.84
C GLY A 34 6.23 9.52 12.13
N ASN A 35 6.36 10.82 11.85
CA ASN A 35 5.28 11.61 11.25
C ASN A 35 5.22 11.41 9.73
N VAL A 36 4.08 10.94 9.22
CA VAL A 36 3.87 10.61 7.81
C VAL A 36 2.91 11.61 7.16
N LEU A 37 3.26 12.13 5.97
CA LEU A 37 2.29 12.83 5.13
C LEU A 37 1.60 11.84 4.21
N LEU A 38 0.32 11.61 4.46
CA LEU A 38 -0.48 10.76 3.59
C LEU A 38 -0.80 11.50 2.28
N PRO A 39 -0.61 10.86 1.11
CA PRO A 39 -1.11 11.38 -0.15
C PRO A 39 -2.61 11.69 -0.05
N LYS A 40 -3.03 12.83 -0.59
CA LYS A 40 -4.41 13.32 -0.45
C LYS A 40 -5.44 12.26 -0.82
N GLU A 41 -5.20 11.50 -1.88
CA GLU A 41 -6.12 10.47 -2.37
C GLU A 41 -6.30 9.31 -1.39
N TYR A 42 -5.23 8.93 -0.69
CA TYR A 42 -5.29 7.90 0.33
C TYR A 42 -5.98 8.41 1.60
N LEU A 43 -5.69 9.66 1.99
CA LEU A 43 -6.41 10.30 3.10
C LEU A 43 -7.91 10.41 2.81
N ASP A 44 -8.27 10.83 1.59
CA ASP A 44 -9.67 10.91 1.16
C ASP A 44 -10.36 9.54 1.19
N PHE A 45 -9.64 8.46 0.86
CA PHE A 45 -10.12 7.08 1.00
C PHE A 45 -10.42 6.75 2.48
N LEU A 46 -9.46 7.01 3.38
CA LEU A 46 -9.63 6.71 4.81
C LEU A 46 -10.79 7.48 5.46
N LEU A 47 -11.04 8.72 5.01
CA LEU A 47 -12.20 9.51 5.45
C LEU A 47 -13.55 8.97 4.97
N ILE A 48 -13.55 7.98 4.07
CA ILE A 48 -14.75 7.25 3.63
C ILE A 48 -14.77 5.84 4.21
N SER A 49 -13.62 5.18 4.31
CA SER A 49 -13.50 3.77 4.67
C SER A 49 -12.15 3.52 5.34
N ASP A 50 -12.14 3.06 6.59
CA ASP A 50 -10.91 2.70 7.32
C ASP A 50 -10.42 1.30 6.95
N GLY A 51 -10.15 1.09 5.67
CA GLY A 51 -9.84 -0.23 5.12
C GLY A 51 -11.00 -0.84 4.34
N ALA A 52 -10.72 -1.97 3.69
CA ALA A 52 -11.70 -2.70 2.90
C ALA A 52 -11.31 -4.17 2.75
N ALA A 53 -12.28 -5.07 2.86
CA ALA A 53 -12.13 -6.48 2.48
C ALA A 53 -12.55 -6.69 1.02
N LEU A 54 -11.62 -7.21 0.22
CA LEU A 54 -11.67 -7.16 -1.23
C LEU A 54 -11.52 -8.53 -1.91
N ARG A 55 -11.15 -9.59 -1.18
CA ARG A 55 -10.99 -10.94 -1.72
C ARG A 55 -12.26 -11.50 -2.37
N ASP A 56 -12.12 -12.13 -3.53
CA ASP A 56 -13.22 -12.71 -4.32
C ASP A 56 -14.26 -11.66 -4.76
N ARG A 57 -13.84 -10.38 -4.92
CA ARG A 57 -14.73 -9.25 -5.22
C ARG A 57 -14.34 -8.46 -6.48
N GLY A 58 -13.65 -9.12 -7.41
CA GLY A 58 -13.20 -8.48 -8.65
C GLY A 58 -12.17 -7.38 -8.38
N SER A 59 -11.19 -7.70 -7.54
CA SER A 59 -10.18 -6.78 -7.02
C SER A 59 -8.77 -7.16 -7.51
N TRP A 60 -8.69 -7.62 -8.75
CA TRP A 60 -7.44 -8.03 -9.38
C TRP A 60 -6.69 -6.82 -9.94
N PHE A 61 -5.36 -6.85 -9.88
CA PHE A 61 -4.48 -5.80 -10.38
C PHE A 61 -3.25 -6.38 -11.09
N LEU A 62 -2.57 -5.54 -11.87
CA LEU A 62 -1.29 -5.84 -12.50
C LEU A 62 -0.16 -5.11 -11.77
N ALA A 63 0.89 -5.85 -11.43
CA ALA A 63 2.14 -5.29 -10.93
C ALA A 63 3.27 -5.54 -11.93
N ARG A 64 4.04 -4.49 -12.25
CA ARG A 64 5.15 -4.55 -13.21
C ARG A 64 6.48 -4.58 -12.46
N PHE A 65 7.04 -5.77 -12.30
CA PHE A 65 8.36 -5.99 -11.74
C PHE A 65 9.42 -5.94 -12.84
N GLN A 66 10.69 -5.84 -12.46
CA GLN A 66 11.79 -5.83 -13.44
C GLN A 66 11.86 -7.12 -14.27
N ASN A 67 11.47 -8.25 -13.67
CA ASN A 67 11.52 -9.57 -14.29
C ASN A 67 10.20 -10.01 -14.95
N GLY A 68 9.16 -9.18 -14.93
CA GLY A 68 7.89 -9.48 -15.59
C GLY A 68 6.66 -8.88 -14.93
N LEU A 69 5.50 -9.22 -15.48
CA LEU A 69 4.19 -8.85 -14.95
C LEU A 69 3.70 -9.94 -14.01
N LEU A 70 3.15 -9.52 -12.87
CA LEU A 70 2.38 -10.39 -12.00
C LEU A 70 0.95 -9.88 -11.86
N VAL A 71 0.05 -10.83 -11.66
CA VAL A 71 -1.37 -10.59 -11.44
C VAL A 71 -1.67 -10.96 -9.99
N GLY A 72 -2.14 -10.00 -9.21
CA GLY A 72 -2.53 -10.20 -7.81
C GLY A 72 -4.02 -9.98 -7.63
N GLU A 73 -4.63 -10.69 -6.69
CA GLU A 73 -5.94 -10.34 -6.13
C GLU A 73 -5.71 -9.74 -4.76
N ILE A 74 -6.22 -8.54 -4.52
CA ILE A 74 -6.06 -7.92 -3.21
C ILE A 74 -7.03 -8.59 -2.23
N GLU A 75 -6.54 -9.01 -1.07
CA GLU A 75 -7.37 -9.59 -0.03
C GLU A 75 -7.97 -8.49 0.83
N TRP A 76 -7.14 -7.54 1.26
CA TRP A 76 -7.55 -6.43 2.09
C TRP A 76 -6.74 -5.15 1.84
N LEU A 77 -7.38 -4.02 2.10
CA LEU A 77 -6.74 -2.73 2.37
C LEU A 77 -6.87 -2.45 3.86
N GLY A 78 -5.78 -2.07 4.50
CA GLY A 78 -5.72 -1.96 5.96
C GLY A 78 -6.36 -0.67 6.44
N GLY A 79 -7.07 -0.75 7.57
CA GLY A 79 -7.37 0.44 8.37
C GLY A 79 -6.11 1.06 8.95
N ILE A 80 -6.20 2.30 9.41
CA ILE A 80 -5.03 3.11 9.77
C ILE A 80 -4.17 2.44 10.86
N ASP A 81 -4.78 1.81 11.87
CA ASP A 81 -4.05 1.09 12.92
C ASP A 81 -3.29 -0.14 12.35
N THR A 82 -3.91 -0.85 11.41
CA THR A 82 -3.28 -1.98 10.72
C THR A 82 -2.14 -1.50 9.83
N VAL A 83 -2.32 -0.39 9.12
CA VAL A 83 -1.28 0.25 8.30
C VAL A 83 -0.10 0.67 9.16
N MET A 84 -0.34 1.27 10.33
CA MET A 84 0.73 1.64 11.27
C MET A 84 1.50 0.42 11.75
N GLY A 85 0.81 -0.63 12.21
CA GLY A 85 1.44 -1.85 12.72
C GLY A 85 2.20 -2.65 11.65
N THR A 86 1.62 -2.79 10.46
CA THR A 86 2.27 -3.51 9.34
C THR A 86 3.45 -2.72 8.78
N THR A 87 3.33 -1.39 8.70
CA THR A 87 4.45 -0.51 8.33
C THR A 87 5.58 -0.61 9.34
N TRP A 88 5.30 -0.54 10.64
CA TRP A 88 6.31 -0.72 11.69
C TRP A 88 7.13 -2.00 11.49
N ASN A 89 6.47 -3.11 11.15
CA ASN A 89 7.12 -4.40 10.95
C ASN A 89 8.11 -4.41 9.77
N LEU A 90 7.96 -3.50 8.80
CA LEU A 90 8.93 -3.34 7.70
C LEU A 90 10.27 -2.74 8.18
N TYR A 91 10.27 -2.02 9.31
CA TYR A 91 11.44 -1.29 9.82
C TYR A 91 12.10 -1.91 11.05
N VAL A 92 11.46 -2.86 11.76
CA VAL A 92 11.93 -3.30 13.10
C VAL A 92 12.31 -4.78 13.21
N TYR A 93 11.93 -5.65 12.26
CA TYR A 93 12.05 -7.10 12.47
C TYR A 93 12.64 -7.86 11.26
N PRO A 94 13.52 -8.87 11.46
CA PRO A 94 14.20 -9.30 12.68
C PRO A 94 15.56 -8.61 12.93
N ASP A 95 15.95 -7.65 12.09
CA ASP A 95 17.16 -6.85 12.28
C ASP A 95 16.82 -5.38 12.00
N PRO A 96 16.78 -4.50 13.01
CA PRO A 96 16.44 -3.09 12.84
C PRO A 96 17.50 -2.28 12.05
N GLU A 97 18.69 -2.85 11.77
CA GLU A 97 19.66 -2.24 10.85
C GLU A 97 19.31 -2.48 9.37
N LYS A 98 18.19 -3.17 9.13
CA LYS A 98 17.89 -3.92 7.92
C LYS A 98 16.44 -3.67 7.49
N ASN A 99 16.15 -2.43 7.11
CA ASN A 99 14.85 -2.05 6.56
C ASN A 99 14.51 -2.99 5.39
N LYS A 100 13.33 -3.62 5.42
CA LYS A 100 12.92 -4.55 4.36
C LYS A 100 12.53 -3.84 3.06
N VAL A 101 12.25 -2.54 3.16
CA VAL A 101 11.89 -1.66 2.04
C VAL A 101 12.62 -0.32 2.19
N PRO A 102 12.82 0.44 1.10
CA PRO A 102 13.36 1.79 1.20
C PRO A 102 12.53 2.70 2.13
N ASP A 103 13.17 3.70 2.71
CA ASP A 103 12.47 4.66 3.57
C ASP A 103 11.36 5.41 2.84
N GLY A 104 10.27 5.64 3.57
CA GLY A 104 9.13 6.41 3.08
C GLY A 104 8.13 5.59 2.26
N PHE A 105 8.08 4.27 2.51
CA PHE A 105 6.94 3.43 2.15
C PHE A 105 6.13 3.05 3.39
N ILE A 106 4.82 2.97 3.22
CA ILE A 106 3.88 2.37 4.18
C ILE A 106 3.15 1.19 3.53
N ASN A 107 2.78 0.18 4.32
CA ASN A 107 1.97 -0.94 3.86
C ASN A 107 0.48 -0.62 4.01
N VAL A 108 -0.24 -0.57 2.88
CA VAL A 108 -1.67 -0.22 2.83
C VAL A 108 -2.57 -1.41 2.53
N GLY A 109 -2.03 -2.58 2.26
CA GLY A 109 -2.83 -3.73 1.86
C GLY A 109 -2.02 -4.98 1.57
N PHE A 110 -2.72 -6.06 1.28
CA PHE A 110 -2.11 -7.36 1.05
C PHE A 110 -2.83 -8.12 -0.04
N ALA A 111 -2.05 -8.85 -0.85
CA ALA A 111 -2.51 -9.71 -1.92
C ALA A 111 -1.86 -11.09 -1.76
N PRO A 112 -2.59 -12.11 -1.25
CA PRO A 112 -2.07 -13.46 -1.16
C PRO A 112 -1.94 -14.08 -2.55
N GLY A 113 -0.99 -14.99 -2.73
CA GLY A 113 -0.79 -15.62 -4.03
C GLY A 113 0.16 -16.80 -4.03
N GLN A 114 0.67 -17.13 -5.23
CA GLN A 114 1.87 -17.97 -5.31
C GLN A 114 3.06 -17.31 -4.60
N GLU A 115 3.06 -15.98 -4.64
CA GLU A 115 3.93 -15.13 -3.86
C GLU A 115 3.06 -14.08 -3.21
N ASP A 116 3.14 -14.02 -1.90
CA ASP A 116 2.44 -13.02 -1.11
C ASP A 116 3.03 -11.64 -1.42
N MET A 117 2.16 -10.66 -1.68
CA MET A 117 2.54 -9.30 -2.01
C MET A 117 1.95 -8.32 -1.01
N ASP A 118 2.81 -7.52 -0.39
CA ASP A 118 2.39 -6.31 0.31
C ASP A 118 2.14 -5.19 -0.70
N ILE A 119 1.09 -4.40 -0.46
CA ILE A 119 0.77 -3.22 -1.26
C ILE A 119 1.34 -2.01 -0.54
N LEU A 120 2.34 -1.40 -1.16
CA LEU A 120 3.07 -0.28 -0.58
C LEU A 120 2.66 1.04 -1.22
N LEU A 121 2.52 2.07 -0.39
CA LEU A 121 2.30 3.45 -0.82
C LEU A 121 3.55 4.28 -0.50
N ASN A 122 4.08 5.00 -1.48
CA ASN A 122 5.18 5.92 -1.26
C ASN A 122 4.68 7.22 -0.62
N VAL A 123 5.19 7.53 0.56
CA VAL A 123 4.87 8.70 1.39
C VAL A 123 6.07 9.63 1.60
N ASN A 124 7.20 9.37 0.91
CA ASN A 124 8.36 10.23 0.96
C ASN A 124 8.09 11.54 0.19
N ARG A 125 7.89 12.64 0.93
CA ARG A 125 7.60 13.98 0.39
C ARG A 125 8.63 14.50 -0.62
N SER A 126 9.88 14.04 -0.50
CA SER A 126 10.98 14.46 -1.38
C SER A 126 11.10 13.60 -2.64
N SER A 127 10.37 12.48 -2.71
CA SER A 127 10.42 11.56 -3.83
C SER A 127 9.54 12.03 -4.99
N SER A 128 10.01 11.88 -6.22
CA SER A 128 9.18 12.01 -7.42
C SER A 128 8.07 10.97 -7.51
N ASP A 129 8.15 9.94 -6.67
CA ASP A 129 7.21 8.83 -6.62
C ASP A 129 6.20 8.98 -5.47
N PHE A 130 6.16 10.12 -4.76
CA PHE A 130 5.16 10.39 -3.73
C PHE A 130 3.73 10.13 -4.24
N GLY A 131 2.99 9.28 -3.52
CA GLY A 131 1.62 8.88 -3.88
C GLY A 131 1.51 7.67 -4.81
N LYS A 132 2.61 7.18 -5.39
CA LYS A 132 2.59 5.99 -6.24
C LYS A 132 2.44 4.71 -5.42
N VAL A 133 1.80 3.72 -6.04
CA VAL A 133 1.50 2.41 -5.43
C VAL A 133 2.38 1.34 -6.06
N TYR A 134 2.93 0.48 -5.21
CA TYR A 134 3.80 -0.63 -5.58
C TYR A 134 3.32 -1.91 -4.92
N ALA A 135 3.62 -3.05 -5.54
CA ALA A 135 3.56 -4.36 -4.91
C ALA A 135 4.96 -4.77 -4.53
N TRP A 136 5.12 -5.33 -3.34
CA TRP A 136 6.39 -5.86 -2.86
C TRP A 136 6.20 -7.33 -2.51
N ILE A 137 6.95 -8.19 -3.20
CA ILE A 137 7.08 -9.59 -2.79
C ILE A 137 8.09 -9.59 -1.66
N ASN A 138 7.69 -10.07 -0.48
CA ASN A 138 8.57 -10.13 0.69
C ASN A 138 9.84 -10.92 0.33
N ALA A 139 10.91 -10.19 0.06
CA ALA A 139 12.21 -10.74 -0.23
C ALA A 139 13.04 -10.59 1.05
N ASP A 140 13.62 -11.70 1.51
CA ASP A 140 14.64 -11.69 2.55
C ASP A 140 15.96 -11.08 2.03
N ASP A 141 15.91 -9.90 1.41
CA ASP A 141 17.08 -9.04 1.12
C ASP A 141 16.95 -7.67 1.79
N PRO A 142 17.06 -7.63 3.12
CA PRO A 142 16.95 -6.42 3.93
C PRO A 142 18.13 -5.44 3.80
N TRP A 143 19.06 -5.68 2.87
CA TRP A 143 20.24 -4.84 2.68
C TRP A 143 20.31 -4.18 1.30
N MET A 144 19.43 -4.51 0.36
CA MET A 144 19.48 -4.03 -1.04
C MET A 144 20.84 -4.27 -1.74
N ILE A 145 21.65 -5.23 -1.27
CA ILE A 145 22.94 -5.63 -1.85
C ILE A 145 22.91 -7.03 -2.47
N GLY A 146 21.84 -7.80 -2.23
CA GLY A 146 21.62 -9.13 -2.79
C GLY A 146 20.66 -9.11 -3.99
N ASP A 147 20.32 -10.30 -4.48
CA ASP A 147 19.52 -10.56 -5.68
C ASP A 147 18.03 -10.21 -5.46
N ASN A 148 17.75 -8.94 -5.13
CA ASN A 148 16.44 -8.30 -5.04
C ASN A 148 15.79 -8.14 -6.44
N THR A 149 16.03 -9.08 -7.35
CA THR A 149 15.74 -8.94 -8.80
C THR A 149 14.27 -8.78 -9.15
N ARG A 150 13.35 -9.09 -8.22
CA ARG A 150 11.94 -8.77 -8.41
C ARG A 150 11.69 -7.31 -8.04
N GLY A 151 12.20 -6.86 -6.89
CA GLY A 151 12.12 -5.49 -6.42
C GLY A 151 10.69 -5.02 -6.14
N LEU A 152 10.48 -3.71 -6.14
CA LEU A 152 9.15 -3.11 -6.13
C LEU A 152 8.52 -3.24 -7.52
N GLY A 153 7.36 -3.88 -7.58
CA GLY A 153 6.53 -3.93 -8.78
C GLY A 153 5.67 -2.68 -8.86
N PHE A 154 5.81 -1.88 -9.93
CA PHE A 154 4.96 -0.71 -10.12
C PHE A 154 3.51 -1.12 -10.38
N VAL A 155 2.56 -0.53 -9.65
CA VAL A 155 1.12 -0.82 -9.78
C VAL A 155 0.37 0.37 -10.38
N ALA A 156 0.50 1.57 -9.80
CA ALA A 156 -0.24 2.75 -10.23
C ALA A 156 0.47 4.06 -9.85
N ASN A 157 0.17 5.15 -10.56
CA ASN A 157 0.75 6.46 -10.26
C ASN A 157 0.09 7.14 -9.06
N SER A 158 -1.05 6.63 -8.60
CA SER A 158 -1.81 7.23 -7.51
C SER A 158 -2.72 6.19 -6.85
N PHE A 159 -3.18 6.46 -5.63
CA PHE A 159 -4.12 5.57 -4.93
C PHE A 159 -5.48 5.49 -5.63
N ASN A 160 -5.98 6.61 -6.17
CA ASN A 160 -7.20 6.60 -6.97
C ASN A 160 -7.04 5.77 -8.26
N GLU A 161 -5.92 5.91 -8.96
CA GLU A 161 -5.65 5.10 -10.15
C GLU A 161 -5.61 3.61 -9.80
N PHE A 162 -4.93 3.24 -8.70
CA PHE A 162 -4.90 1.87 -8.21
C PHE A 162 -6.32 1.32 -7.97
N MET A 163 -7.12 2.01 -7.17
CA MET A 163 -8.50 1.60 -6.86
C MET A 163 -9.37 1.50 -8.12
N ASN A 164 -9.18 2.40 -9.08
CA ASN A 164 -9.94 2.41 -10.33
C ASN A 164 -9.51 1.34 -11.34
N ASN A 165 -8.31 0.78 -11.19
CA ASN A 165 -7.79 -0.29 -12.04
C ASN A 165 -8.11 -1.69 -11.50
N LEU A 166 -8.61 -1.80 -10.27
CA LEU A 166 -9.12 -3.06 -9.72
C LEU A 166 -10.26 -3.60 -10.59
N THR A 167 -10.16 -4.87 -11.00
CA THR A 167 -11.12 -5.46 -11.93
C THR A 167 -11.27 -6.97 -11.76
N ASP A 168 -12.23 -7.58 -12.48
CA ASP A 168 -12.33 -9.03 -12.58
C ASP A 168 -11.10 -9.61 -13.30
N ARG A 169 -10.59 -10.75 -12.83
CA ARG A 169 -9.42 -11.43 -13.41
C ARG A 169 -9.47 -11.62 -14.94
N LYS A 170 -10.66 -11.87 -15.49
CA LYS A 170 -10.87 -12.08 -16.94
C LYS A 170 -10.58 -10.84 -17.81
N ASN A 171 -10.45 -9.67 -17.19
CA ASN A 171 -10.20 -8.40 -17.87
C ASN A 171 -8.70 -8.03 -17.90
N LEU A 172 -7.82 -8.88 -17.36
CA LEU A 172 -6.36 -8.68 -17.25
C LEU A 172 -5.58 -9.50 -18.27
#